data_AF-N8V5L8-F1
#
_entry.id   AF-N8V5L8-F1
#
_cell.length_a   1.000
_cell.length_b   1.000
_cell.length_c   1.000
_cell.angle_alpha   90.00
_cell.angle_beta   90.00
_cell.angle_gamma   90.00
#
_symmetry.space_group_name_H-M   'P 1'
#
loop_
_entity.id
_entity.type
_entity.pdbx_description
1 polymer ?
#
loop_
_entity_poly.entity_id
_entity_poly.type
_entity_poly.pdbx_seq_one_letter_code
_entity_poly.pdbx_strand_id
1 'polypeptide(L)' 'MQLLKIADRVEFVRKQYDSSHQKVIALIYLSQDAHPISAMAGDCTTWDAHDIEKSKRSIRRHNKTCLLIDRRDTVLTASN' A
#
# COMPACT_ATOMS: atom_id res chain seq x y z
N MET A 1 4.92 -9.92 1.68
CA MET A 1 5.69 -9.78 0.41
C MET A 1 5.15 -10.61 -0.76
N GLN A 2 4.61 -11.82 -0.55
CA GLN A 2 4.10 -12.67 -1.65
C GLN A 2 2.90 -12.04 -2.39
N LEU A 3 1.98 -11.39 -1.67
CA LEU A 3 0.80 -10.75 -2.28
C LEU A 3 1.14 -9.66 -3.31
N LEU A 4 2.20 -8.87 -3.06
CA LEU A 4 2.66 -7.84 -4.02
C LEU A 4 3.11 -8.44 -5.36
N LYS A 5 3.53 -9.70 -5.39
CA LYS A 5 3.98 -10.38 -6.61
C LYS A 5 2.82 -10.72 -7.54
N ILE A 6 1.60 -10.79 -7.02
CA ILE A 6 0.38 -11.16 -7.75
C ILE A 6 -0.66 -10.02 -7.74
N ALA A 7 -0.32 -8.87 -7.17
CA ALA A 7 -1.23 -7.74 -7.09
C ALA A 7 -1.53 -7.17 -8.47
N ASP A 8 -2.81 -7.00 -8.78
CA ASP A 8 -3.26 -6.28 -9.98
C ASP A 8 -2.95 -4.78 -9.83
N ARG A 9 -3.28 -4.23 -8.66
CA ARG A 9 -3.08 -2.82 -8.32
C ARG A 9 -2.62 -2.64 -6.89
N VAL A 10 -1.72 -1.69 -6.67
CA VAL A 10 -1.35 -1.20 -5.34
C VAL A 10 -1.54 0.31 -5.28
N GLU A 11 -2.35 0.77 -4.32
CA GLU A 11 -2.55 2.19 -4.05
C GLU A 11 -1.87 2.56 -2.72
N PHE A 12 -1.00 3.57 -2.76
CA PHE A 12 -0.40 4.15 -1.56
C PHE A 12 -1.30 5.30 -1.07
N VAL A 13 -1.88 5.17 0.11
CA VAL A 13 -2.82 6.14 0.70
C VAL A 13 -2.39 6.53 2.10
N ARG A 14 -2.97 7.58 2.65
CA ARG A 14 -2.82 7.90 4.08
C ARG A 14 -3.97 7.28 4.86
N LYS A 15 -3.66 6.60 5.95
CA LYS A 15 -4.65 6.16 6.93
C LYS A 15 -4.50 6.99 8.20
N GLN A 16 -5.60 7.60 8.62
CA GLN A 16 -5.70 8.25 9.92
C GLN A 16 -6.07 7.20 10.95
N TYR A 17 -5.22 7.06 11.96
CA TYR A 17 -5.47 6.18 13.10
C TYR A 17 -6.21 6.97 14.18
N ASP A 18 -5.66 8.14 14.52
CA ASP A 18 -6.14 9.01 15.60
C ASP A 18 -6.16 10.46 15.10
N SER A 19 -6.75 11.38 15.88
CA SER A 19 -6.93 12.79 15.50
C SER A 19 -5.65 13.51 15.06
N SER A 20 -4.48 13.01 15.43
CA SER A 20 -3.17 13.59 15.10
C SER A 20 -2.22 12.67 14.31
N HIS A 21 -2.56 11.38 14.10
CA HIS A 21 -1.61 10.41 13.55
C HIS A 21 -2.08 9.83 12.21
N GLN A 22 -1.35 10.17 11.14
CA GLN A 22 -1.51 9.60 9.80
C GLN A 22 -0.28 8.76 9.45
N LYS A 23 -0.49 7.55 8.91
CA LYS A 23 0.59 6.76 8.30
C LYS A 23 0.28 6.45 6.85
N VAL A 24 1.33 6.28 6.06
CA VAL A 24 1.17 5.77 4.69
C VAL A 24 0.97 4.27 4.76
N ILE A 25 -0.08 3.79 4.09
CA ILE A 25 -0.36 2.37 3.93
C ILE A 25 -0.47 2.05 2.43
N ALA A 26 -0.32 0.78 2.09
CA ALA A 26 -0.60 0.27 0.76
C ALA A 26 -1.88 -0.58 0.76
N LEU A 27 -2.80 -0.23 -0.11
CA LEU A 27 -3.97 -1.03 -0.44
C LEU A 27 -3.62 -1.94 -1.61
N ILE A 28 -3.60 -3.24 -1.36
CA ILE A 28 -3.22 -4.26 -2.33
C ILE A 28 -4.50 -4.91 -2.89
N TYR A 29 -4.77 -4.67 -4.17
CA TYR A 29 -5.89 -5.25 -4.89
C TYR A 29 -5.40 -6.46 -5.70
N LEU A 30 -6.01 -7.62 -5.46
CA LEU A 30 -5.71 -8.85 -6.20
C LEU A 30 -6.51 -8.98 -7.51
N SER A 31 -7.64 -8.27 -7.61
CA SER A 31 -8.44 -8.10 -8.82
C SER A 31 -9.19 -6.76 -8.74
N GLN A 32 -9.80 -6.33 -9.85
CA GLN A 32 -10.50 -5.04 -9.94
C GLN A 32 -11.63 -4.90 -8.90
N ASP A 33 -12.37 -5.99 -8.64
CA ASP A 33 -13.53 -6.00 -7.73
C ASP A 33 -13.20 -6.50 -6.32
N ALA A 34 -11.94 -6.87 -6.05
CA ALA A 34 -11.55 -7.40 -4.75
C ALA A 34 -11.48 -6.29 -3.69
N HIS A 35 -11.91 -6.62 -2.47
CA HIS A 35 -11.62 -5.79 -1.31
C HIS A 35 -10.11 -5.74 -1.08
N PRO A 36 -9.51 -4.53 -0.94
CA PRO A 36 -8.07 -4.43 -0.84
C PRO A 36 -7.55 -4.97 0.48
N ILE A 37 -6.41 -5.63 0.41
CA ILE A 37 -5.64 -6.01 1.60
C ILE A 37 -4.81 -4.79 2.01
N SER A 38 -5.07 -4.26 3.20
CA SER A 38 -4.27 -3.18 3.76
C SER A 38 -2.95 -3.72 4.30
N ALA A 39 -1.83 -3.23 3.78
CA ALA A 39 -0.50 -3.50 4.31
C ALA A 39 0.13 -2.18 4.78
N MET A 40 0.61 -2.19 6.02
CA MET A 40 1.43 -1.12 6.58
C MET A 40 2.85 -1.65 6.81
N ALA A 41 3.83 -0.75 6.92
CA ALA A 41 5.16 -1.14 7.38
C ALA A 41 5.04 -1.82 8.74
N GLY A 42 5.50 -3.07 8.84
CA GLY A 42 5.71 -3.74 10.12
C GLY A 42 7.10 -3.43 10.65
N ASP A 43 7.31 -3.62 11.95
CA ASP A 43 8.58 -3.34 12.66
C ASP A 43 9.82 -4.08 12.10
N CYS A 44 9.60 -5.00 11.16
CA CYS A 44 10.64 -5.79 10.48
C CYS A 44 10.94 -5.26 9.07
N THR A 45 11.82 -4.25 9.00
CA THR A 45 12.83 -3.81 7.99
C THR A 45 12.81 -4.22 6.50
N THR A 46 11.97 -5.14 6.04
CA THR A 46 12.05 -5.72 4.68
C THR A 46 11.25 -4.95 3.63
N TRP A 47 10.21 -4.21 4.03
CA TRP A 47 9.40 -3.40 3.11
C TRP A 47 8.65 -2.29 3.86
N ASP A 48 8.75 -1.05 3.39
CA ASP A 48 8.20 0.13 4.06
C ASP A 48 7.35 0.97 3.09
N ALA A 49 6.05 1.06 3.38
CA ALA A 49 5.11 1.86 2.60
C ALA A 49 5.38 3.37 2.67
N HIS A 50 6.12 3.86 3.69
CA HIS A 50 6.52 5.27 3.79
C HIS A 50 7.57 5.64 2.74
N ASP A 51 8.47 4.71 2.40
CA ASP A 51 9.39 4.86 1.27
C ASP A 51 8.73 4.34 0.00
N ILE A 52 7.84 5.17 -0.56
CA ILE A 52 7.02 4.83 -1.73
C ILE A 52 7.89 4.46 -2.93
N GLU A 53 8.96 5.19 -3.19
CA GLU A 53 9.80 4.94 -4.36
C GLU A 53 10.56 3.62 -4.26
N LYS A 54 11.10 3.29 -3.07
CA LYS A 54 11.68 1.97 -2.82
C LYS A 54 10.64 0.87 -2.88
N SER A 55 9.45 1.12 -2.36
CA SER A 55 8.33 0.17 -2.41
C SER A 55 7.87 -0.11 -3.83
N LYS A 56 7.65 0.92 -4.66
CA LYS A 56 7.32 0.79 -6.09
C LYS A 56 8.40 0.01 -6.84
N ARG A 57 9.68 0.31 -6.58
CA ARG A 57 10.81 -0.41 -7.20
C ARG A 57 10.82 -1.90 -6.82
N SER A 58 10.59 -2.20 -5.54
CA SER A 58 10.50 -3.57 -5.05
C SER A 58 9.34 -4.32 -5.70
N ILE A 59 8.16 -3.71 -5.81
CA ILE A 59 7.00 -4.31 -6.48
C ILE A 59 7.31 -4.57 -7.96
N ARG A 60 7.79 -3.55 -8.69
CA ARG A 60 8.14 -3.69 -10.13
C ARG A 60 9.19 -4.76 -10.40
N ARG A 61 10.11 -5.03 -9.46
CA ARG A 61 11.09 -6.10 -9.58
C ARG A 61 10.44 -7.49 -9.64
N HIS A 62 9.29 -7.66 -8.99
CA HIS A 62 8.59 -8.95 -8.93
C HIS A 62 7.33 -9.01 -9.81
N ASN A 63 6.68 -7.88 -10.04
CA ASN A 63 5.45 -7.76 -10.81
C ASN A 63 5.50 -6.49 -11.65
N LYS A 64 5.91 -6.65 -12.92
CA LYS A 64 6.15 -5.53 -13.85
C LYS A 64 4.85 -4.88 -14.35
N THR A 65 3.74 -5.61 -14.28
CA THR A 65 2.42 -5.19 -14.80
C THR A 65 1.53 -4.58 -13.72
N CYS A 66 1.92 -4.66 -12.45
CA CYS A 66 1.17 -4.09 -11.34
C CYS A 66 0.94 -2.58 -11.55
N LEU A 67 -0.31 -2.15 -11.45
CA LEU A 67 -0.67 -0.75 -11.46
C LEU A 67 -0.31 -0.12 -10.11
N LEU A 68 0.61 0.83 -10.11
CA LEU A 68 1.08 1.51 -8.90
C LEU A 68 0.55 2.94 -8.87
N ILE A 69 -0.22 3.28 -7.84
CA ILE A 69 -0.86 4.59 -7.71
C ILE A 69 -0.43 5.24 -6.39
N ASP A 70 0.03 6.49 -6.45
CA ASP A 70 0.25 7.33 -5.26
C ASP A 70 -1.00 8.22 -5.07
N ARG A 71 -1.77 7.96 -4.02
CA ARG A 71 -3.00 8.67 -3.62
C ARG A 71 -2.89 9.17 -2.18
N ARG A 72 -1.76 9.76 -1.83
CA ARG A 72 -1.54 10.35 -0.49
C ARG A 72 -2.45 11.53 -0.15
N ASP A 73 -3.13 12.09 -1.13
CA ASP A 73 -4.23 13.04 -0.98
C ASP A 73 -5.49 12.39 -0.38
N THR A 74 -5.67 11.09 -0.58
CA THR A 74 -6.75 10.30 0.01
C THR A 74 -6.40 9.90 1.44
N VAL A 75 -7.23 10.33 2.40
CA VAL A 75 -7.14 9.94 3.81
C VAL A 75 -8.27 8.98 4.15
N LEU A 76 -7.92 7.74 4.47
CA LEU A 76 -8.85 6.77 5.02
C LEU A 76 -8.99 7.02 6.53
N THR A 77 -10.17 7.41 6.97
CA THR A 77 -10.53 7.46 8.38
C THR A 77 -10.89 6.05 8.84
N ALA A 78 -10.36 5.59 9.97
CA ALA A 78 -10.92 4.42 10.62
C ALA A 78 -12.34 4.78 11.09
N SER A 79 -13.36 4.31 10.38
CA SER A 79 -14.71 4.29 10.93
C SER A 79 -14.72 3.26 12.05
N ASN A 80 -15.02 3.70 13.28
CA ASN A 80 -15.42 2.80 14.37
C ASN A 80 -16.66 2.00 13.99
#